data_AF-Q139L0-F1
#
_entry.id   AF-Q139L0-F1
#
_cell.length_a   1.000
_cell.length_b   1.000
_cell.length_c   1.000
_cell.angle_alpha   90.00
_cell.angle_beta   90.00
_cell.angle_gamma   90.00
#
_symmetry.space_group_name_H-M   'P 1'
#
loop_
_entity.id
_entity.type
_entity.pdbx_description
1 polymer ?
#
loop_
_entity_poly.entity_id
_entity_poly.type
_entity_poly.pdbx_seq_one_letter_code
_entity_poly.pdbx_strand_id
1 'polypeptide(L)'
;MTVTANLGLPFIAASQAQKHVTHNEALFSLDGQVQLAVLSAALATPPASPDDGERWIVPAGASGAWAGKAAQIAAWYDGGWRFFAPRPGWLAYNLATQTLLAWTGAAWVNALAAFQNLPMFGLNTTADASNRLAVKSDGVLFGNDDVTPGSGDVRVTLNKSDAAKDAGLTLQNNWSTRAQLGLLGDDNFHIKVSANGSAFTDAIQIDRTTGNVGIRTAPSSGGNALQVAGSNALFSNSAGGFSFTFSKAATAHDAALYLQTNYSTKALFGLLGLDDFSLKVTPDAANYYAGLRAWSALHGRLDIKDARRRQPMHWSPRPGSTMLDSIGLGASITGAATAVSPSSGNLFLSAPRLDFNSAATAGASAGVNGSALTLWRGNGGGLGGFYLLMRFGIETFQSNCRLFAGLVGSAGAIGNVNPSTLSNLIGVGFDSGDATLSLISNDGSGAATKTGLGAGFPTTGGQDLYELLLSAEPNGSEVRYRVERLNSGDVASGVVTTNLPVNTQFLTPHLWMNNGTSAGAVSVALVQMYCEPAALLGSRGLIG
;
A
#
# COMPACT_ATOMS: atom_id res chain seq x y z
N MET A 1 44.07 -83.96 6.94
CA MET A 1 43.29 -83.04 7.79
C MET A 1 42.64 -83.80 8.94
N THR A 2 42.53 -83.19 10.12
CA THR A 2 41.81 -83.73 11.29
C THR A 2 40.54 -82.95 11.63
N VAL A 3 40.37 -81.76 11.05
CA VAL A 3 39.22 -80.88 11.19
C VAL A 3 38.88 -80.25 9.83
N THR A 4 37.66 -79.75 9.65
CA THR A 4 37.27 -78.93 8.49
C THR A 4 37.96 -77.56 8.53
N ALA A 5 38.20 -76.96 7.36
CA ALA A 5 39.04 -75.77 7.24
C ALA A 5 38.39 -74.48 7.76
N ASN A 6 37.08 -74.28 7.55
CA ASN A 6 36.41 -73.02 7.91
C ASN A 6 35.78 -73.04 9.31
N LEU A 7 35.15 -74.16 9.68
CA LEU A 7 34.37 -74.32 10.91
C LEU A 7 35.10 -75.11 12.00
N GLY A 8 36.26 -75.70 11.69
CA GLY A 8 37.05 -76.46 12.66
C GLY A 8 36.37 -77.74 13.17
N LEU A 9 35.47 -78.34 12.39
CA LEU A 9 34.70 -79.51 12.81
C LEU A 9 35.55 -80.78 12.72
N PRO A 10 35.68 -81.59 13.78
CA PRO A 10 36.54 -82.76 13.78
C PRO A 10 36.05 -83.87 12.84
N PHE A 11 36.97 -84.46 12.08
CA PHE A 11 36.71 -85.61 11.23
C PHE A 11 36.75 -86.93 12.01
N ILE A 12 35.96 -87.91 11.58
CA ILE A 12 36.01 -89.28 12.11
C ILE A 12 37.20 -90.03 11.50
N ALA A 13 38.02 -90.65 12.35
CA ALA A 13 39.16 -91.46 11.93
C ALA A 13 38.76 -92.79 11.24
N ALA A 14 39.56 -93.25 10.30
CA ALA A 14 39.29 -94.48 9.55
C ALA A 14 39.51 -95.74 10.42
N SER A 15 38.44 -96.32 11.00
CA SER A 15 38.56 -97.65 11.64
C SER A 15 37.27 -98.46 11.84
N GLN A 16 36.07 -97.98 11.44
CA GLN A 16 34.83 -98.77 11.56
C GLN A 16 33.90 -98.64 10.33
N ALA A 17 33.81 -99.69 9.52
CA ALA A 17 32.80 -99.92 8.47
C ALA A 17 32.52 -98.74 7.52
N GLN A 18 33.55 -97.98 7.15
CA GLN A 18 33.47 -96.85 6.18
C GLN A 18 32.46 -95.72 6.50
N LYS A 19 31.88 -95.65 7.71
CA LYS A 19 30.96 -94.56 8.10
C LYS A 19 31.60 -93.16 8.10
N HIS A 20 32.92 -93.10 8.28
CA HIS A 20 33.70 -91.87 8.17
C HIS A 20 33.60 -91.22 6.79
N VAL A 21 33.38 -92.00 5.72
CA VAL A 21 33.27 -91.49 4.35
C VAL A 21 32.05 -90.58 4.20
N THR A 22 30.85 -91.10 4.50
CA THR A 22 29.60 -90.34 4.33
C THR A 22 29.45 -89.20 5.35
N HIS A 23 29.94 -89.40 6.58
CA HIS A 23 29.87 -88.36 7.61
C HIS A 23 30.86 -87.22 7.35
N ASN A 24 32.13 -87.51 7.04
CA ASN A 24 33.10 -86.46 6.74
C ASN A 24 32.71 -85.69 5.48
N GLU A 25 32.07 -86.34 4.49
CA GLU A 25 31.51 -85.64 3.32
C GLU A 25 30.37 -84.67 3.70
N ALA A 26 29.53 -85.04 4.66
CA ALA A 26 28.52 -84.13 5.21
C ALA A 26 29.16 -82.95 5.96
N LEU A 27 30.27 -83.17 6.66
CA LEU A 27 31.02 -82.11 7.34
C LEU A 27 31.69 -81.14 6.35
N PHE A 28 32.28 -81.63 5.25
CA PHE A 28 32.77 -80.78 4.16
C PHE A 28 31.64 -79.96 3.52
N SER A 29 30.47 -80.59 3.36
CA SER A 29 29.29 -79.89 2.86
C SER A 29 28.85 -78.77 3.80
N LEU A 30 28.86 -79.01 5.11
CA LEU A 30 28.51 -78.00 6.11
C LEU A 30 29.53 -76.85 6.12
N ASP A 31 30.82 -77.17 6.07
CA ASP A 31 31.93 -76.20 6.03
C ASP A 31 31.87 -75.29 4.79
N GLY A 32 31.46 -75.86 3.65
CA GLY A 32 31.28 -75.14 2.39
C GLY A 32 30.06 -74.21 2.34
N GLN A 33 29.03 -74.43 3.16
CA GLN A 33 27.71 -73.79 3.01
C GLN A 33 27.29 -72.91 4.20
N VAL A 34 27.78 -73.17 5.40
CA VAL A 34 27.40 -72.44 6.63
C VAL A 34 28.42 -71.35 6.94
N GLN A 35 27.94 -70.22 7.50
CA GLN A 35 28.74 -69.01 7.69
C GLN A 35 29.54 -68.67 6.41
N LEU A 36 28.83 -68.71 5.28
CA LEU A 36 29.42 -68.67 3.96
C LEU A 36 30.08 -67.32 3.72
N ALA A 37 31.41 -67.34 3.68
CA ALA A 37 32.25 -66.24 3.24
C ALA A 37 33.02 -66.71 1.99
N VAL A 38 32.92 -65.94 0.92
CA VAL A 38 33.59 -66.23 -0.35
C VAL A 38 34.64 -65.18 -0.62
N LEU A 39 35.77 -65.58 -1.19
CA LEU A 39 36.85 -64.67 -1.54
C LEU A 39 36.44 -63.74 -2.69
N SER A 40 35.72 -64.25 -3.68
CA SER A 40 35.20 -63.45 -4.78
C SER A 40 33.98 -64.09 -5.43
N ALA A 41 33.17 -63.27 -6.08
CA ALA A 41 32.07 -63.66 -6.96
C ALA A 41 32.31 -63.28 -8.44
N ALA A 42 33.46 -62.68 -8.76
CA ALA A 42 33.76 -62.12 -10.09
C ALA A 42 34.91 -62.84 -10.80
N LEU A 43 35.65 -63.71 -10.12
CA LEU A 43 36.78 -64.43 -10.70
C LEU A 43 36.27 -65.49 -11.70
N ALA A 44 36.62 -65.38 -12.99
CA ALA A 44 36.09 -66.29 -14.03
C ALA A 44 36.98 -67.52 -14.31
N THR A 45 38.20 -67.54 -13.77
CA THR A 45 39.15 -68.64 -13.93
C THR A 45 39.57 -69.15 -12.55
N PRO A 46 39.45 -70.46 -12.26
CA PRO A 46 39.86 -71.01 -10.96
C PRO A 46 41.32 -70.67 -10.64
N PRO A 47 41.63 -70.31 -9.37
CA PRO A 47 43.02 -70.14 -8.94
C PRO A 47 43.86 -71.39 -9.17
N ALA A 48 45.12 -71.20 -9.56
CA ALA A 48 46.05 -72.31 -9.83
C ALA A 48 46.53 -73.02 -8.56
N SER A 49 46.49 -72.35 -7.40
CA SER A 49 46.91 -72.91 -6.11
C SER A 49 46.04 -72.33 -4.99
N PRO A 50 44.78 -72.78 -4.87
CA PRO A 50 43.90 -72.35 -3.80
C PRO A 50 44.27 -73.05 -2.48
N ASP A 51 44.13 -72.34 -1.37
CA ASP A 51 44.30 -72.90 -0.03
C ASP A 51 43.05 -73.72 0.37
N ASP A 52 43.25 -74.68 1.26
CA ASP A 52 42.16 -75.52 1.72
C ASP A 52 41.09 -74.70 2.47
N GLY A 53 39.82 -74.89 2.12
CA GLY A 53 38.70 -74.14 2.69
C GLY A 53 38.34 -72.85 1.95
N GLU A 54 39.12 -72.42 0.97
CA GLU A 54 38.78 -71.24 0.18
C GLU A 54 37.53 -71.47 -0.68
N ARG A 55 36.68 -70.44 -0.77
CA ARG A 55 35.35 -70.50 -1.40
C ARG A 55 35.13 -69.33 -2.35
N TRP A 56 34.43 -69.57 -3.45
CA TRP A 56 34.05 -68.57 -4.47
C TRP A 56 32.61 -68.78 -4.92
N ILE A 57 31.97 -67.70 -5.38
CA ILE A 57 30.77 -67.83 -6.23
C ILE A 57 31.25 -67.86 -7.67
N VAL A 58 30.89 -68.92 -8.41
CA VAL A 58 31.27 -69.06 -9.81
C VAL A 58 30.48 -68.07 -10.67
N PRO A 59 31.13 -67.12 -11.38
CA PRO A 59 30.42 -66.22 -12.27
C PRO A 59 29.93 -66.92 -13.54
N ALA A 60 28.99 -66.30 -14.25
CA ALA A 60 28.59 -66.75 -15.58
C ALA A 60 29.80 -66.70 -16.55
N GLY A 61 29.91 -67.68 -17.44
CA GLY A 61 31.02 -67.77 -18.40
C GLY A 61 32.37 -68.21 -17.83
N ALA A 62 32.39 -68.75 -16.60
CA ALA A 62 33.61 -69.30 -15.99
C ALA A 62 34.25 -70.42 -16.84
N SER A 63 35.57 -70.53 -16.72
CA SER A 63 36.44 -71.43 -17.51
C SER A 63 37.09 -72.52 -16.65
N GLY A 64 37.80 -73.45 -17.29
CA GLY A 64 38.53 -74.51 -16.60
C GLY A 64 37.61 -75.40 -15.75
N ALA A 65 38.05 -75.73 -14.53
CA ALA A 65 37.28 -76.56 -13.59
C ALA A 65 35.93 -75.95 -13.18
N TRP A 66 35.73 -74.64 -13.38
CA TRP A 66 34.49 -73.93 -13.03
C TRP A 66 33.47 -73.88 -14.19
N ALA A 67 33.83 -74.37 -15.39
CA ALA A 67 32.95 -74.36 -16.55
C ALA A 67 31.63 -75.11 -16.28
N GLY A 68 30.50 -74.47 -16.61
CA GLY A 68 29.16 -75.02 -16.41
C GLY A 68 28.65 -75.00 -14.95
N LYS A 69 29.37 -74.36 -14.02
CA LYS A 69 29.01 -74.28 -12.59
C LYS A 69 28.55 -72.89 -12.14
N ALA A 70 28.10 -72.06 -13.07
CA ALA A 70 27.65 -70.69 -12.80
C ALA A 70 26.67 -70.62 -11.60
N ALA A 71 26.83 -69.57 -10.78
CA ALA A 71 26.12 -69.29 -9.53
C ALA A 71 26.35 -70.28 -8.37
N GLN A 72 27.01 -71.42 -8.58
CA GLN A 72 27.34 -72.36 -7.50
C GLN A 72 28.48 -71.82 -6.62
N ILE A 73 28.53 -72.30 -5.39
CA ILE A 73 29.68 -72.09 -4.50
C ILE A 73 30.75 -73.11 -4.86
N ALA A 74 31.88 -72.66 -5.40
CA ALA A 74 33.07 -73.48 -5.57
C ALA A 74 33.90 -73.42 -4.29
N ALA A 75 34.21 -74.57 -3.70
CA ALA A 75 35.07 -74.68 -2.53
C ALA A 75 36.25 -75.61 -2.83
N TRP A 76 37.46 -75.23 -2.42
CA TRP A 76 38.64 -76.06 -2.55
C TRP A 76 38.85 -76.87 -1.28
N TYR A 77 38.83 -78.19 -1.39
CA TYR A 77 39.02 -79.09 -0.26
C TYR A 77 39.80 -80.34 -0.70
N ASP A 78 40.81 -80.71 0.09
CA ASP A 78 41.58 -81.96 -0.07
C ASP A 78 42.12 -82.15 -1.50
N GLY A 79 42.62 -81.05 -2.10
CA GLY A 79 43.19 -81.05 -3.45
C GLY A 79 42.16 -81.10 -4.59
N GLY A 80 40.87 -80.89 -4.32
CA GLY A 80 39.82 -80.91 -5.34
C GLY A 80 38.74 -79.84 -5.17
N TRP A 81 38.05 -79.52 -6.28
CA TRP A 81 36.90 -78.62 -6.29
C TRP A 81 35.61 -79.35 -5.91
N ARG A 82 34.91 -78.81 -4.90
CA ARG A 82 33.52 -79.16 -4.58
C ARG A 82 32.60 -78.01 -4.97
N PHE A 83 31.42 -78.33 -5.49
CA PHE A 83 30.44 -77.31 -5.91
C PHE A 83 29.10 -77.50 -5.20
N PHE A 84 28.57 -76.41 -4.64
CA PHE A 84 27.29 -76.41 -3.94
C PHE A 84 26.30 -75.49 -4.67
N ALA A 85 25.15 -76.04 -5.05
CA ALA A 85 24.08 -75.27 -5.67
C ALA A 85 23.30 -74.48 -4.60
N PRO A 86 23.17 -73.15 -4.72
CA PRO A 86 22.47 -72.34 -3.72
C PRO A 86 20.96 -72.54 -3.77
N ARG A 87 20.30 -72.31 -2.62
CA ARG A 87 18.82 -72.29 -2.50
C ARG A 87 18.33 -70.89 -2.16
N PRO A 88 17.11 -70.49 -2.58
CA PRO A 88 16.57 -69.16 -2.29
C PRO A 88 16.70 -68.80 -0.81
N GLY A 89 17.21 -67.60 -0.52
CA GLY A 89 17.46 -67.12 0.84
C GLY A 89 18.84 -67.44 1.42
N TRP A 90 19.71 -68.18 0.70
CA TRP A 90 21.11 -68.33 1.09
C TRP A 90 21.81 -66.97 1.13
N LEU A 91 22.66 -66.78 2.14
CA LEU A 91 23.48 -65.59 2.33
C LEU A 91 24.95 -65.95 2.17
N ALA A 92 25.71 -65.09 1.50
CA ALA A 92 27.15 -65.19 1.34
C ALA A 92 27.80 -63.82 1.56
N TYR A 93 28.79 -63.73 2.44
CA TYR A 93 29.60 -62.51 2.55
C TYR A 93 30.74 -62.57 1.53
N ASN A 94 30.74 -61.65 0.57
CA ASN A 94 31.82 -61.57 -0.42
C ASN A 94 32.95 -60.68 0.11
N LEU A 95 34.09 -61.29 0.40
CA LEU A 95 35.25 -60.63 1.00
C LEU A 95 35.90 -59.64 0.03
N ALA A 96 35.88 -59.89 -1.28
CA ALA A 96 36.43 -58.96 -2.27
C ALA A 96 35.66 -57.62 -2.35
N THR A 97 34.34 -57.64 -2.17
CA THR A 97 33.49 -56.44 -2.28
C THR A 97 32.95 -55.94 -0.94
N GLN A 98 33.20 -56.66 0.15
CA GLN A 98 32.67 -56.39 1.50
C GLN A 98 31.14 -56.31 1.57
N THR A 99 30.44 -57.04 0.70
CA THR A 99 28.96 -57.02 0.61
C THR A 99 28.33 -58.33 1.05
N LEU A 100 27.17 -58.24 1.71
CA LEU A 100 26.29 -59.38 1.94
C LEU A 100 25.49 -59.67 0.67
N LEU A 101 25.63 -60.85 0.11
CA LEU A 101 24.88 -61.33 -1.04
C LEU A 101 23.76 -62.28 -0.60
N ALA A 102 22.61 -62.19 -1.24
CA ALA A 102 21.49 -63.10 -1.08
C ALA A 102 21.16 -63.79 -2.42
N TRP A 103 20.95 -65.10 -2.39
CA TRP A 103 20.47 -65.83 -3.57
C TRP A 103 18.96 -65.71 -3.70
N THR A 104 18.48 -65.12 -4.81
CA THR A 104 17.05 -64.89 -5.06
C THR A 104 16.32 -66.11 -5.63
N GLY A 105 17.06 -67.16 -6.01
CA GLY A 105 16.56 -68.25 -6.87
C GLY A 105 17.03 -68.13 -8.32
N ALA A 106 17.50 -66.96 -8.75
CA ALA A 106 18.02 -66.74 -10.09
C ALA A 106 19.41 -66.08 -10.13
N ALA A 107 19.73 -65.23 -9.15
CA ALA A 107 21.01 -64.54 -9.07
C ALA A 107 21.42 -64.27 -7.61
N TRP A 108 22.73 -64.10 -7.40
CA TRP A 108 23.26 -63.52 -6.17
C TRP A 108 23.16 -62.00 -6.28
N VAL A 109 22.35 -61.38 -5.42
CA VAL A 109 22.15 -59.93 -5.36
C VAL A 109 22.67 -59.39 -4.04
N ASN A 110 23.06 -58.12 -3.98
CA ASN A 110 23.40 -57.52 -2.69
C ASN A 110 22.13 -57.41 -1.83
N ALA A 111 22.14 -58.08 -0.67
CA ALA A 111 21.01 -58.19 0.25
C ALA A 111 20.54 -56.85 0.83
N LEU A 112 21.40 -55.83 0.75
CA LEU A 112 21.16 -54.47 1.22
C LEU A 112 21.05 -53.46 0.07
N ALA A 113 21.24 -53.89 -1.18
CA ALA A 113 21.18 -53.00 -2.34
C ALA A 113 19.73 -52.79 -2.78
N ALA A 114 19.02 -51.93 -2.05
CA ALA A 114 18.04 -50.98 -2.55
C ALA A 114 17.21 -50.48 -1.37
N PHE A 115 17.53 -49.31 -0.83
CA PHE A 115 16.60 -48.53 -0.01
C PHE A 115 15.52 -47.86 -0.90
N GLN A 116 14.90 -48.65 -1.78
CA GLN A 116 13.86 -48.21 -2.70
C GLN A 116 12.49 -48.63 -2.16
N ASN A 117 11.49 -47.75 -2.28
CA ASN A 117 10.12 -47.98 -1.79
C ASN A 117 10.02 -48.33 -0.29
N LEU A 118 10.90 -47.76 0.54
CA LEU A 118 10.78 -47.88 1.99
C LEU A 118 9.44 -47.26 2.45
N PRO A 119 8.58 -48.00 3.18
CA PRO A 119 7.30 -47.46 3.61
C PRO A 119 7.46 -46.34 4.65
N MET A 120 8.48 -46.43 5.51
CA MET A 120 8.84 -45.46 6.54
C MET A 120 10.35 -45.50 6.80
N PHE A 121 10.95 -44.35 7.11
CA PHE A 121 12.35 -44.22 7.52
C PHE A 121 12.47 -43.23 8.68
N GLY A 122 12.94 -43.72 9.83
CA GLY A 122 13.13 -42.93 11.04
C GLY A 122 14.61 -42.86 11.43
N LEU A 123 15.15 -41.65 11.56
CA LEU A 123 16.51 -41.42 12.09
C LEU A 123 16.41 -40.89 13.52
N ASN A 124 16.87 -41.70 14.49
CA ASN A 124 16.81 -41.40 15.93
C ASN A 124 15.37 -41.15 16.46
N THR A 125 14.36 -41.58 15.71
CA THR A 125 12.94 -41.51 16.06
C THR A 125 12.16 -42.55 15.28
N THR A 126 10.96 -42.88 15.74
CA THR A 126 10.01 -43.70 14.99
C THR A 126 9.27 -42.82 13.98
N ALA A 127 9.30 -43.23 12.70
CA ALA A 127 8.46 -42.64 11.66
C ALA A 127 7.03 -43.18 11.74
N ASP A 128 6.06 -42.41 11.25
CA ASP A 128 4.64 -42.77 11.29
C ASP A 128 3.96 -42.56 9.93
N ALA A 129 2.65 -42.84 9.85
CA ALA A 129 1.90 -42.75 8.59
C ALA A 129 1.79 -41.32 8.03
N SER A 130 1.92 -40.30 8.88
CA SER A 130 1.92 -38.88 8.51
C SER A 130 3.34 -38.39 8.20
N ASN A 131 4.31 -38.77 9.02
CA ASN A 131 5.72 -38.43 8.90
C ASN A 131 6.54 -39.66 8.48
N ARG A 132 6.38 -40.07 7.22
CA ARG A 132 7.06 -41.27 6.69
C ARG A 132 8.58 -41.14 6.64
N LEU A 133 9.09 -39.91 6.54
CA LEU A 133 10.46 -39.55 6.85
C LEU A 133 10.45 -38.75 8.15
N ALA A 134 11.00 -39.31 9.22
CA ALA A 134 11.07 -38.64 10.52
C ALA A 134 12.51 -38.60 11.00
N VAL A 135 12.99 -37.42 11.40
CA VAL A 135 14.37 -37.20 11.80
C VAL A 135 14.42 -36.44 13.11
N LYS A 136 15.13 -36.98 14.11
CA LYS A 136 15.50 -36.26 15.35
C LYS A 136 17.01 -36.04 15.37
N SER A 137 17.42 -34.83 15.05
CA SER A 137 18.83 -34.45 14.91
C SER A 137 19.03 -32.98 15.21
N ASP A 138 20.27 -32.59 15.53
CA ASP A 138 20.65 -31.18 15.64
C ASP A 138 20.75 -30.48 14.27
N GLY A 139 20.92 -31.24 13.17
CA GLY A 139 20.95 -30.70 11.81
C GLY A 139 20.64 -31.74 10.73
N VAL A 140 20.15 -31.26 9.58
CA VAL A 140 19.90 -32.06 8.37
C VAL A 140 20.52 -31.31 7.18
N LEU A 141 21.44 -31.95 6.48
CA LEU A 141 22.11 -31.41 5.30
C LEU A 141 21.61 -32.10 4.03
N PHE A 142 21.19 -31.30 3.05
CA PHE A 142 20.97 -31.74 1.67
C PHE A 142 22.06 -31.12 0.79
N GLY A 143 23.05 -31.92 0.40
CA GLY A 143 24.18 -31.49 -0.45
C GLY A 143 23.96 -31.82 -1.92
N ASN A 144 24.65 -31.10 -2.80
CA ASN A 144 24.70 -31.45 -4.22
C ASN A 144 25.42 -32.79 -4.40
N ASP A 145 25.05 -33.55 -5.42
CA ASP A 145 25.73 -34.79 -5.73
C ASP A 145 27.06 -34.52 -6.44
N ASP A 146 28.13 -34.50 -5.65
CA ASP A 146 29.52 -34.41 -6.08
C ASP A 146 30.20 -35.79 -6.19
N VAL A 147 29.46 -36.88 -5.91
CA VAL A 147 29.97 -38.26 -5.91
C VAL A 147 29.65 -38.99 -7.22
N THR A 148 28.47 -38.79 -7.81
CA THR A 148 28.00 -39.50 -9.02
C THR A 148 27.88 -38.63 -10.28
N PRO A 149 28.89 -37.78 -10.54
CA PRO A 149 28.81 -36.55 -11.34
C PRO A 149 27.40 -35.93 -11.51
N GLY A 150 26.82 -35.46 -10.40
CA GLY A 150 25.52 -34.81 -10.40
C GLY A 150 25.52 -33.43 -11.07
N SER A 151 24.33 -32.84 -11.21
CA SER A 151 24.13 -31.54 -11.90
C SER A 151 24.72 -30.32 -11.17
N GLY A 152 25.20 -30.47 -9.94
CA GLY A 152 25.58 -29.37 -9.05
C GLY A 152 24.40 -28.70 -8.33
N ASP A 153 23.17 -28.91 -8.80
CA ASP A 153 21.96 -28.39 -8.15
C ASP A 153 21.47 -29.29 -7.01
N VAL A 154 20.81 -28.69 -6.01
CA VAL A 154 19.97 -29.37 -5.01
C VAL A 154 18.54 -28.83 -5.11
N ARG A 155 17.55 -29.71 -5.13
CA ARG A 155 16.13 -29.32 -5.10
C ARG A 155 15.35 -30.16 -4.11
N VAL A 156 14.55 -29.49 -3.29
CA VAL A 156 13.50 -30.13 -2.48
C VAL A 156 12.17 -29.71 -3.07
N THR A 157 11.50 -30.62 -3.76
CA THR A 157 10.23 -30.35 -4.43
C THR A 157 9.07 -30.77 -3.52
N LEU A 158 8.19 -29.83 -3.21
CA LEU A 158 6.94 -30.08 -2.51
C LEU A 158 5.79 -29.93 -3.51
N ASN A 159 4.98 -30.97 -3.66
CA ASN A 159 3.85 -30.98 -4.58
C ASN A 159 2.54 -31.17 -3.81
N LYS A 160 1.58 -30.27 -4.04
CA LYS A 160 0.22 -30.40 -3.54
C LYS A 160 -0.71 -30.93 -4.63
N SER A 161 -1.75 -31.63 -4.23
CA SER A 161 -2.70 -32.27 -5.15
C SER A 161 -3.72 -31.32 -5.79
N ASP A 162 -3.90 -30.14 -5.19
CA ASP A 162 -4.94 -29.17 -5.56
C ASP A 162 -4.57 -27.78 -5.03
N ALA A 163 -5.11 -26.73 -5.65
CA ALA A 163 -4.86 -25.34 -5.26
C ALA A 163 -5.21 -25.05 -3.80
N ALA A 164 -6.29 -25.62 -3.26
CA ALA A 164 -6.74 -25.39 -1.89
C ALA A 164 -5.91 -26.12 -0.82
N LYS A 165 -4.89 -26.90 -1.23
CA LYS A 165 -4.02 -27.65 -0.31
C LYS A 165 -2.73 -26.87 -0.03
N ASP A 166 -2.00 -27.36 0.96
CA ASP A 166 -0.77 -26.76 1.41
C ASP A 166 0.45 -27.53 0.89
N ALA A 167 1.44 -26.80 0.40
CA ALA A 167 2.80 -27.28 0.15
C ALA A 167 3.78 -26.25 0.69
N GLY A 168 4.49 -26.58 1.76
CA GLY A 168 5.37 -25.62 2.41
C GLY A 168 6.17 -26.18 3.58
N LEU A 169 6.93 -25.29 4.21
CA LEU A 169 7.71 -25.56 5.41
C LEU A 169 6.94 -25.06 6.64
N THR A 170 6.95 -25.85 7.70
CA THR A 170 6.30 -25.53 8.98
C THR A 170 7.36 -25.43 10.08
N LEU A 171 7.41 -24.29 10.75
CA LEU A 171 8.34 -24.00 11.84
C LEU A 171 7.58 -24.04 13.17
N GLN A 172 8.04 -24.86 14.11
CA GLN A 172 7.34 -25.12 15.37
C GLN A 172 8.23 -24.84 16.59
N ASN A 173 7.60 -24.51 17.71
CA ASN A 173 8.20 -24.53 19.03
C ASN A 173 7.34 -25.40 19.94
N ASN A 174 7.94 -26.45 20.52
CA ASN A 174 7.25 -27.41 21.38
C ASN A 174 5.94 -27.93 20.75
N TRP A 175 6.01 -28.41 19.51
CA TRP A 175 4.87 -28.92 18.72
C TRP A 175 3.76 -27.91 18.41
N SER A 176 3.95 -26.62 18.72
CA SER A 176 3.06 -25.53 18.33
C SER A 176 3.65 -24.78 17.15
N THR A 177 2.90 -24.71 16.04
CA THR A 177 3.32 -23.99 14.84
C THR A 177 3.43 -22.49 15.09
N ARG A 178 4.55 -21.88 14.67
CA ARG A 178 4.82 -20.44 14.81
C ARG A 178 4.89 -19.71 13.48
N ALA A 179 5.37 -20.38 12.45
CA ALA A 179 5.43 -19.82 11.10
C ALA A 179 5.30 -20.91 10.03
N GLN A 180 4.78 -20.52 8.87
CA GLN A 180 4.71 -21.34 7.68
C GLN A 180 5.09 -20.52 6.45
N LEU A 181 5.72 -21.17 5.47
CA LEU A 181 6.04 -20.57 4.18
C LEU A 181 5.80 -21.57 3.04
N GLY A 182 5.19 -21.11 1.95
CA GLY A 182 4.89 -21.94 0.78
C GLY A 182 3.58 -21.56 0.11
N LEU A 183 3.00 -22.52 -0.61
CA LEU A 183 1.66 -22.41 -1.19
C LEU A 183 0.65 -22.86 -0.13
N LEU A 184 -0.07 -21.93 0.48
CA LEU A 184 -0.83 -22.19 1.71
C LEU A 184 -2.31 -21.79 1.53
N GLY A 185 -3.14 -22.76 1.17
CA GLY A 185 -4.58 -22.59 0.93
C GLY A 185 -4.95 -22.05 -0.45
N ASP A 186 -3.98 -21.64 -1.25
CA ASP A 186 -4.11 -21.30 -2.66
C ASP A 186 -2.73 -21.43 -3.38
N ASP A 187 -2.64 -20.99 -4.64
CA ASP A 187 -1.40 -21.04 -5.45
C ASP A 187 -0.51 -19.79 -5.34
N ASN A 188 -0.84 -18.82 -4.50
CA ASN A 188 0.04 -17.71 -4.16
C ASN A 188 1.12 -18.17 -3.18
N PHE A 189 2.24 -17.45 -3.13
CA PHE A 189 3.24 -17.69 -2.10
C PHE A 189 2.92 -16.90 -0.85
N HIS A 190 2.93 -17.56 0.30
CA HIS A 190 2.58 -16.98 1.59
C HIS A 190 3.70 -17.14 2.61
N ILE A 191 3.80 -16.15 3.51
CA ILE A 191 4.49 -16.26 4.79
C ILE A 191 3.46 -15.96 5.87
N LYS A 192 3.09 -16.99 6.63
CA LYS A 192 2.08 -16.91 7.70
C LYS A 192 2.72 -17.09 9.06
N VAL A 193 2.29 -16.31 10.05
CA VAL A 193 2.78 -16.39 11.44
C VAL A 193 1.65 -16.59 12.43
N SER A 194 1.92 -17.26 13.54
CA SER A 194 0.94 -17.54 14.59
C SER A 194 1.51 -17.40 16.00
N ALA A 195 0.78 -16.70 16.86
CA ALA A 195 1.09 -16.57 18.28
C ALA A 195 0.65 -17.79 19.11
N ASN A 196 -0.28 -18.62 18.62
CA ASN A 196 -0.88 -19.73 19.38
C ASN A 196 -0.86 -21.08 18.64
N GLY A 197 -0.46 -21.12 17.37
CA GLY A 197 -0.42 -22.30 16.53
C GLY A 197 -1.75 -22.70 15.90
N SER A 198 -2.82 -21.93 16.09
CA SER A 198 -4.14 -22.19 15.51
C SER A 198 -4.69 -21.02 14.68
N ALA A 199 -4.43 -19.78 15.08
CA ALA A 199 -4.79 -18.58 14.33
C ALA A 199 -3.57 -18.02 13.60
N PHE A 200 -3.67 -17.87 12.28
CA PHE A 200 -2.57 -17.42 11.43
C PHE A 200 -2.86 -16.05 10.84
N THR A 201 -1.84 -15.20 10.84
CA THR A 201 -1.84 -13.92 10.12
C THR A 201 -0.94 -14.05 8.91
N ASP A 202 -1.44 -13.64 7.75
CA ASP A 202 -0.63 -13.47 6.56
C ASP A 202 0.28 -12.26 6.71
N ALA A 203 1.59 -12.48 6.74
CA ALA A 203 2.56 -11.40 6.87
C ALA A 203 2.96 -10.88 5.49
N ILE A 204 3.17 -11.80 4.54
CA ILE A 204 3.56 -11.51 3.16
C ILE A 204 2.81 -12.48 2.24
N GLN A 205 2.14 -11.92 1.24
CA GLN A 205 1.55 -12.65 0.14
C GLN A 205 2.19 -12.17 -1.17
N ILE A 206 2.54 -13.10 -2.06
CA ILE A 206 3.04 -12.81 -3.41
C ILE A 206 2.08 -13.44 -4.42
N ASP A 207 1.49 -12.60 -5.28
CA ASP A 207 0.54 -13.05 -6.30
C ASP A 207 1.25 -13.88 -7.38
N ARG A 208 0.72 -15.07 -7.66
CA ARG A 208 1.33 -16.01 -8.62
C ARG A 208 1.36 -15.52 -10.07
N THR A 209 0.52 -14.55 -10.43
CA THR A 209 0.35 -14.11 -11.83
C THR A 209 1.18 -12.87 -12.12
N THR A 210 1.19 -11.94 -11.17
CA THR A 210 1.77 -10.60 -11.33
C THR A 210 3.10 -10.44 -10.59
N GLY A 211 3.38 -11.27 -9.59
CA GLY A 211 4.52 -11.09 -8.68
C GLY A 211 4.34 -9.93 -7.69
N ASN A 212 3.16 -9.31 -7.65
CA ASN A 212 2.85 -8.21 -6.73
C ASN A 212 2.88 -8.71 -5.28
N VAL A 213 3.31 -7.83 -4.37
CA VAL A 213 3.53 -8.17 -2.96
C VAL A 213 2.55 -7.42 -2.07
N GLY A 214 1.77 -8.17 -1.30
CA GLY A 214 0.93 -7.66 -0.21
C GLY A 214 1.61 -7.90 1.14
N ILE A 215 1.66 -6.87 1.98
CA ILE A 215 2.15 -6.96 3.36
C ILE A 215 0.99 -6.76 4.35
N ARG A 216 0.92 -7.63 5.35
CA ARG A 216 -0.18 -7.72 6.34
C ARG A 216 -1.53 -7.99 5.66
N THR A 217 -2.52 -7.11 5.82
CA THR A 217 -3.88 -7.29 5.29
C THR A 217 -4.03 -6.74 3.88
N ALA A 218 -2.93 -6.29 3.25
CA ALA A 218 -2.96 -5.83 1.88
C ALA A 218 -3.06 -7.04 0.94
N PRO A 219 -4.02 -7.06 0.00
CA PRO A 219 -4.05 -8.11 -1.02
C PRO A 219 -2.83 -7.97 -1.94
N SER A 220 -2.22 -9.09 -2.32
CA SER A 220 -1.16 -9.10 -3.33
C SER A 220 -1.70 -8.91 -4.75
N SER A 221 -2.98 -9.15 -5.00
CA SER A 221 -3.60 -9.05 -6.33
C SER A 221 -4.03 -7.61 -6.74
N GLY A 222 -3.66 -6.60 -5.95
CA GLY A 222 -3.95 -5.20 -6.26
C GLY A 222 -3.16 -4.68 -7.47
N GLY A 223 -3.53 -3.50 -7.98
CA GLY A 223 -2.80 -2.83 -9.06
C GLY A 223 -1.40 -2.30 -8.67
N ASN A 224 -0.98 -2.50 -7.42
CA ASN A 224 0.30 -2.03 -6.88
C ASN A 224 1.29 -3.19 -6.82
N ALA A 225 2.52 -2.98 -7.31
CA ALA A 225 3.60 -3.98 -7.20
C ALA A 225 3.99 -4.27 -5.73
N LEU A 226 3.84 -3.28 -4.84
CA LEU A 226 3.98 -3.42 -3.40
C LEU A 226 2.84 -2.67 -2.72
N GLN A 227 2.08 -3.36 -1.87
CA GLN A 227 1.02 -2.76 -1.07
C GLN A 227 1.19 -3.12 0.41
N VAL A 228 1.09 -2.10 1.26
CA VAL A 228 1.14 -2.24 2.72
C VAL A 228 -0.15 -1.69 3.28
N ALA A 229 -0.86 -2.50 4.07
CA ALA A 229 -2.07 -2.06 4.77
C ALA A 229 -1.81 -2.05 6.28
N GLY A 230 -2.07 -0.93 6.93
CA GLY A 230 -1.88 -0.73 8.37
C GLY A 230 -2.05 0.73 8.76
N SER A 231 -2.04 1.01 10.06
CA SER A 231 -2.18 2.39 10.56
C SER A 231 -0.89 3.20 10.45
N ASN A 232 0.26 2.55 10.63
CA ASN A 232 1.58 3.20 10.68
C ASN A 232 2.61 2.40 9.88
N ALA A 233 3.56 3.09 9.24
CA ALA A 233 4.77 2.51 8.66
C ALA A 233 5.97 3.42 8.97
N LEU A 234 7.08 2.85 9.44
CA LEU A 234 8.30 3.57 9.77
C LEU A 234 9.45 3.06 8.90
N PHE A 235 10.11 3.96 8.19
CA PHE A 235 11.38 3.72 7.53
C PHE A 235 12.44 4.53 8.29
N SER A 236 13.45 3.85 8.84
CA SER A 236 14.46 4.49 9.69
C SER A 236 15.86 4.04 9.32
N ASN A 237 16.83 4.94 9.41
CA ASN A 237 18.24 4.63 9.28
C ASN A 237 18.92 4.62 10.66
N SER A 238 19.96 3.80 10.80
CA SER A 238 20.77 3.73 12.03
C SER A 238 21.99 4.66 12.00
N ALA A 239 22.37 5.17 10.83
CA ALA A 239 23.40 6.19 10.61
C ALA A 239 23.27 6.81 9.19
N GLY A 240 23.77 8.03 8.98
CA GLY A 240 23.85 8.67 7.65
C GLY A 240 22.52 9.25 7.15
N GLY A 241 22.19 9.01 5.87
CA GLY A 241 20.97 9.50 5.21
C GLY A 241 19.99 8.39 4.82
N PHE A 242 18.74 8.78 4.54
CA PHE A 242 17.67 7.92 4.02
C PHE A 242 16.98 8.63 2.85
N SER A 243 16.77 7.95 1.73
CA SER A 243 16.22 8.58 0.52
C SER A 243 15.23 7.69 -0.21
N PHE A 244 14.10 8.27 -0.64
CA PHE A 244 13.24 7.70 -1.66
C PHE A 244 13.59 8.30 -3.03
N THR A 245 13.79 7.44 -4.03
CA THR A 245 14.02 7.87 -5.42
C THR A 245 12.81 7.49 -6.26
N PHE A 246 12.23 8.48 -6.92
CA PHE A 246 11.15 8.29 -7.88
C PHE A 246 11.67 8.65 -9.26
N SER A 247 11.50 7.75 -10.22
CA SER A 247 11.94 7.95 -11.60
C SER A 247 10.76 7.79 -12.54
N LYS A 248 10.72 8.62 -13.59
CA LYS A 248 9.71 8.57 -14.64
C LYS A 248 10.38 8.38 -15.99
N ALA A 249 9.78 7.53 -16.83
CA ALA A 249 10.37 7.15 -18.13
C ALA A 249 10.33 8.28 -19.18
N ALA A 250 9.45 9.28 -19.00
CA ALA A 250 9.30 10.38 -19.95
C ALA A 250 8.86 11.67 -19.24
N THR A 251 9.02 12.82 -19.91
CA THR A 251 8.60 14.14 -19.38
C THR A 251 7.11 14.16 -19.02
N ALA A 252 6.26 13.57 -19.87
CA ALA A 252 4.81 13.55 -19.70
C ALA A 252 4.28 12.60 -18.61
N HIS A 253 5.14 11.73 -18.05
CA HIS A 253 4.74 10.82 -16.97
C HIS A 253 4.82 11.51 -15.61
N ASP A 254 4.32 10.85 -14.58
CA ASP A 254 4.37 11.34 -13.20
C ASP A 254 5.44 10.60 -12.38
N ALA A 255 6.08 11.32 -11.47
CA ALA A 255 6.87 10.78 -10.37
C ALA A 255 6.54 11.60 -9.11
N ALA A 256 5.68 11.06 -8.24
CA ALA A 256 5.07 11.83 -7.18
C ALA A 256 4.62 10.99 -5.97
N LEU A 257 4.38 11.67 -4.86
CA LEU A 257 3.58 11.15 -3.75
C LEU A 257 2.12 11.55 -3.94
N TYR A 258 1.22 10.58 -3.73
CA TYR A 258 -0.22 10.72 -3.88
C TYR A 258 -0.87 10.66 -2.49
N LEU A 259 -1.66 11.68 -2.14
CA LEU A 259 -2.44 11.73 -0.92
C LEU A 259 -3.90 11.44 -1.26
N GLN A 260 -4.47 10.40 -0.65
CA GLN A 260 -5.78 9.87 -1.02
C GLN A 260 -6.74 9.77 0.17
N THR A 261 -8.04 9.79 -0.13
CA THR A 261 -9.12 9.40 0.79
C THR A 261 -9.96 8.36 0.08
N ASN A 262 -10.13 7.16 0.69
CA ASN A 262 -10.86 6.04 0.08
C ASN A 262 -10.43 5.75 -1.37
N TYR A 263 -9.11 5.66 -1.62
CA TYR A 263 -8.52 5.44 -2.95
C TYR A 263 -8.79 6.55 -3.99
N SER A 264 -9.39 7.67 -3.60
CA SER A 264 -9.55 8.87 -4.41
C SER A 264 -8.44 9.87 -4.09
N THR A 265 -7.58 10.17 -5.07
CA THR A 265 -6.49 11.16 -4.93
C THR A 265 -7.05 12.56 -4.71
N LYS A 266 -6.52 13.27 -3.71
CA LYS A 266 -6.92 14.63 -3.30
C LYS A 266 -5.79 15.64 -3.44
N ALA A 267 -4.56 15.20 -3.28
CA ALA A 267 -3.39 16.03 -3.50
C ALA A 267 -2.22 15.21 -4.05
N LEU A 268 -1.38 15.86 -4.85
CA LEU A 268 -0.16 15.28 -5.41
C LEU A 268 0.98 16.27 -5.26
N PHE A 269 2.18 15.77 -5.03
CA PHE A 269 3.38 16.58 -5.17
C PHE A 269 4.55 15.79 -5.77
N GLY A 270 5.24 16.43 -6.70
CA GLY A 270 6.33 15.81 -7.45
C GLY A 270 6.44 16.38 -8.87
N LEU A 271 6.96 15.57 -9.78
CA LEU A 271 7.01 15.87 -11.21
C LEU A 271 5.72 15.35 -11.83
N LEU A 272 4.83 16.26 -12.25
CA LEU A 272 3.43 15.95 -12.58
C LEU A 272 3.08 16.37 -14.02
N GLY A 273 3.29 15.43 -14.95
CA GLY A 273 3.10 15.61 -16.40
C GLY A 273 4.16 16.45 -17.09
N LEU A 274 5.21 16.85 -16.35
CA LEU A 274 6.35 17.67 -16.79
C LEU A 274 7.56 17.42 -15.88
N ASP A 275 8.68 18.09 -16.16
CA ASP A 275 9.90 18.07 -15.35
C ASP A 275 9.97 19.18 -14.27
N ASP A 276 8.91 19.99 -14.14
CA ASP A 276 8.77 20.95 -13.05
C ASP A 276 8.24 20.28 -11.79
N PHE A 277 8.76 20.71 -10.64
CA PHE A 277 8.18 20.32 -9.35
C PHE A 277 6.89 21.09 -9.10
N SER A 278 5.81 20.39 -8.73
CA SER A 278 4.53 21.04 -8.45
C SER A 278 3.76 20.36 -7.31
N LEU A 279 2.94 21.15 -6.64
CA LEU A 279 1.89 20.69 -5.71
C LEU A 279 0.53 20.97 -6.37
N LYS A 280 -0.25 19.91 -6.60
CA LYS A 280 -1.59 20.00 -7.17
C LYS A 280 -2.64 19.45 -6.21
N VAL A 281 -3.78 20.12 -6.13
CA VAL A 281 -4.93 19.70 -5.31
C VAL A 281 -6.20 19.64 -6.16
N THR A 282 -7.20 18.90 -5.71
CA THR A 282 -8.47 18.75 -6.44
C THR A 282 -9.67 18.77 -5.50
N PRO A 283 -10.76 19.46 -5.85
CA PRO A 283 -12.03 19.35 -5.14
C PRO A 283 -12.86 18.14 -5.58
N ASP A 284 -12.59 17.55 -6.75
CA ASP A 284 -13.48 16.61 -7.44
C ASP A 284 -12.80 15.29 -7.86
N ALA A 285 -11.49 15.14 -7.61
CA ALA A 285 -10.65 14.02 -8.04
C ALA A 285 -10.52 13.81 -9.56
N ALA A 286 -11.04 14.74 -10.37
CA ALA A 286 -10.96 14.72 -11.83
C ALA A 286 -10.09 15.85 -12.37
N ASN A 287 -10.18 17.04 -11.76
CA ASN A 287 -9.48 18.25 -12.16
C ASN A 287 -8.48 18.66 -11.08
N TYR A 288 -7.20 18.76 -11.46
CA TYR A 288 -6.11 19.09 -10.56
C TYR A 288 -5.58 20.49 -10.81
N TYR A 289 -5.50 21.28 -9.74
CA TYR A 289 -5.11 22.67 -9.75
C TYR A 289 -3.76 22.84 -9.06
N ALA A 290 -2.79 23.41 -9.75
CA ALA A 290 -1.48 23.69 -9.19
C ALA A 290 -1.55 24.93 -8.27
N GLY A 291 -1.33 24.73 -6.96
CA GLY A 291 -1.19 25.82 -6.00
C GLY A 291 0.23 26.37 -5.91
N LEU A 292 1.22 25.52 -6.24
CA LEU A 292 2.64 25.86 -6.20
C LEU A 292 3.38 25.14 -7.33
N ARG A 293 4.28 25.86 -8.00
CA ARG A 293 5.18 25.29 -9.01
C ARG A 293 6.58 25.91 -8.90
N ALA A 294 7.60 25.06 -8.84
CA ALA A 294 8.98 25.47 -9.03
C ALA A 294 9.41 25.15 -10.46
N TRP A 295 9.76 26.20 -11.20
CA TRP A 295 10.08 26.11 -12.62
C TRP A 295 11.55 25.74 -12.81
N SER A 296 11.79 24.57 -13.38
CA SER A 296 13.14 24.08 -13.72
C SER A 296 13.84 25.04 -14.69
N ALA A 297 13.15 25.44 -15.76
CA ALA A 297 13.64 26.35 -16.79
C ALA A 297 13.91 27.78 -16.30
N LEU A 298 13.34 28.18 -15.16
CA LEU A 298 13.55 29.50 -14.56
C LEU A 298 14.42 29.43 -13.30
N HIS A 299 15.33 28.45 -13.25
CA HIS A 299 16.30 28.27 -12.16
C HIS A 299 15.63 28.14 -10.78
N GLY A 300 14.54 27.37 -10.70
CA GLY A 300 13.85 27.09 -9.46
C GLY A 300 13.01 28.24 -8.91
N ARG A 301 12.72 29.27 -9.73
CA ARG A 301 11.76 30.31 -9.31
C ARG A 301 10.43 29.67 -8.94
N LEU A 302 9.97 30.02 -7.74
CA LEU A 302 8.70 29.58 -7.19
C LEU A 302 7.59 30.50 -7.66
N ASP A 303 6.67 29.94 -8.45
CA ASP A 303 5.39 30.57 -8.71
C ASP A 303 4.41 30.07 -7.65
N ILE A 304 4.19 30.91 -6.64
CA ILE A 304 2.96 30.87 -5.86
C ILE A 304 1.99 31.62 -6.75
N LYS A 305 1.08 30.88 -7.41
CA LYS A 305 0.20 31.37 -8.49
C LYS A 305 -0.58 32.65 -8.13
N ASP A 306 -0.60 32.95 -6.83
CA ASP A 306 -1.29 34.00 -6.12
C ASP A 306 -0.45 35.25 -5.73
N ALA A 307 0.84 35.38 -6.07
CA ALA A 307 1.63 36.47 -5.48
C ALA A 307 1.82 37.73 -6.35
N ARG A 308 1.91 37.61 -7.69
CA ARG A 308 2.36 38.74 -8.54
C ARG A 308 1.67 38.95 -9.89
N ARG A 309 0.70 38.11 -10.27
CA ARG A 309 -0.12 38.28 -11.50
C ARG A 309 -1.45 38.98 -11.25
N ARG A 310 -1.69 39.38 -10.02
CA ARG A 310 -2.96 39.91 -9.53
C ARG A 310 -3.06 41.41 -9.81
N GLN A 311 -4.24 41.88 -10.21
CA GLN A 311 -4.62 43.27 -10.02
C GLN A 311 -5.43 43.35 -8.73
N PRO A 312 -4.76 43.51 -7.56
CA PRO A 312 -5.46 43.52 -6.29
C PRO A 312 -6.32 44.79 -6.21
N MET A 313 -7.62 44.58 -5.99
CA MET A 313 -8.52 45.63 -5.55
C MET A 313 -8.66 45.48 -4.04
N HIS A 314 -8.30 46.50 -3.29
CA HIS A 314 -8.21 46.39 -1.84
C HIS A 314 -8.74 47.63 -1.14
N TRP A 315 -9.53 47.44 -0.08
CA TRP A 315 -9.90 48.48 0.87
C TRP A 315 -9.41 48.12 2.27
N SER A 316 -8.63 49.02 2.87
CA SER A 316 -8.16 48.89 4.25
C SER A 316 -8.46 50.15 5.06
N PRO A 317 -9.12 50.00 6.22
CA PRO A 317 -9.22 51.05 7.23
C PRO A 317 -7.85 51.45 7.77
N ARG A 318 -7.70 52.74 8.12
CA ARG A 318 -6.60 53.24 8.94
C ARG A 318 -7.07 53.36 10.39
N PRO A 319 -6.41 52.72 11.37
CA PRO A 319 -6.76 52.88 12.78
C PRO A 319 -6.85 54.35 13.19
N GLY A 320 -7.96 54.75 13.81
CA GLY A 320 -8.18 56.12 14.28
C GLY A 320 -8.42 57.17 13.17
N SER A 321 -8.69 56.76 11.93
CA SER A 321 -8.95 57.67 10.80
C SER A 321 -10.32 57.41 10.18
N THR A 322 -10.96 58.45 9.64
CA THR A 322 -12.22 58.34 8.88
C THR A 322 -12.00 58.02 7.40
N MET A 323 -10.75 57.94 6.94
CA MET A 323 -10.37 57.58 5.58
C MET A 323 -10.22 56.06 5.40
N LEU A 324 -10.60 55.58 4.21
CA LEU A 324 -10.40 54.22 3.74
C LEU A 324 -9.32 54.23 2.65
N ASP A 325 -8.26 53.45 2.83
CA ASP A 325 -7.24 53.27 1.78
C ASP A 325 -7.77 52.36 0.69
N SER A 326 -7.72 52.83 -0.55
CA SER A 326 -8.21 52.10 -1.72
C SER A 326 -7.10 51.87 -2.75
N ILE A 327 -6.89 50.62 -3.15
CA ILE A 327 -5.97 50.22 -4.24
C ILE A 327 -6.80 49.56 -5.33
N GLY A 328 -6.57 49.92 -6.60
CA GLY A 328 -7.20 49.30 -7.78
C GLY A 328 -8.69 49.62 -8.00
N LEU A 329 -9.47 49.83 -6.93
CA LEU A 329 -10.90 50.14 -6.98
C LEU A 329 -11.24 51.23 -5.96
N GLY A 330 -11.75 52.37 -6.44
CA GLY A 330 -12.23 53.44 -5.57
C GLY A 330 -13.44 53.02 -4.73
N ALA A 331 -13.65 53.71 -3.60
CA ALA A 331 -14.73 53.44 -2.66
C ALA A 331 -15.63 54.67 -2.49
N SER A 332 -16.95 54.44 -2.50
CA SER A 332 -17.98 55.43 -2.23
C SER A 332 -18.62 55.13 -0.89
N ILE A 333 -18.55 56.07 0.04
CA ILE A 333 -19.10 55.92 1.40
C ILE A 333 -20.52 56.50 1.47
N THR A 334 -21.42 55.77 2.11
CA THR A 334 -22.78 56.21 2.45
C THR A 334 -22.91 56.32 3.96
N GLY A 335 -23.52 57.40 4.45
CA GLY A 335 -23.57 57.70 5.89
C GLY A 335 -22.29 58.39 6.39
N ALA A 336 -22.09 58.39 7.71
CA ALA A 336 -20.91 58.98 8.34
C ALA A 336 -19.85 57.90 8.63
N ALA A 337 -18.62 58.10 8.16
CA ALA A 337 -17.49 57.26 8.52
C ALA A 337 -16.91 57.69 9.88
N THR A 338 -16.85 56.76 10.83
CA THR A 338 -16.38 57.01 12.20
C THR A 338 -15.02 56.35 12.41
N ALA A 339 -14.05 57.15 12.87
CA ALA A 339 -12.72 56.68 13.21
C ALA A 339 -12.76 55.80 14.46
N VAL A 340 -12.19 54.60 14.37
CA VAL A 340 -12.11 53.66 15.48
C VAL A 340 -10.67 53.29 15.77
N SER A 341 -10.29 53.36 17.05
CA SER A 341 -9.02 52.81 17.53
C SER A 341 -9.23 51.43 18.16
N PRO A 342 -8.37 50.43 17.87
CA PRO A 342 -8.45 49.11 18.49
C PRO A 342 -8.42 49.16 20.02
N SER A 343 -9.19 48.27 20.66
CA SER A 343 -9.21 48.06 22.11
C SER A 343 -9.31 46.57 22.47
N SER A 344 -8.94 46.21 23.70
CA SER A 344 -8.76 44.81 24.12
C SER A 344 -10.04 44.08 24.56
N GLY A 345 -11.23 44.54 24.17
CA GLY A 345 -12.50 43.98 24.68
C GLY A 345 -12.89 42.63 24.07
N ASN A 346 -12.80 42.50 22.74
CA ASN A 346 -13.07 41.27 21.99
C ASN A 346 -12.41 41.35 20.61
N LEU A 347 -12.53 40.29 19.80
CA LEU A 347 -11.92 40.23 18.46
C LEU A 347 -12.35 41.42 17.58
N PHE A 348 -13.64 41.74 17.53
CA PHE A 348 -14.17 42.87 16.76
C PHE A 348 -13.64 44.23 17.23
N LEU A 349 -13.56 44.44 18.55
CA LEU A 349 -13.05 45.67 19.15
C LEU A 349 -11.53 45.81 18.97
N SER A 350 -10.80 44.70 18.87
CA SER A 350 -9.36 44.68 18.63
C SER A 350 -8.98 44.79 17.15
N ALA A 351 -9.93 44.63 16.23
CA ALA A 351 -9.68 44.70 14.80
C ALA A 351 -9.55 46.16 14.34
N PRO A 352 -8.54 46.49 13.51
CA PRO A 352 -8.48 47.79 12.84
C PRO A 352 -9.64 47.89 11.85
N ARG A 353 -10.57 48.82 12.09
CA ARG A 353 -11.81 48.91 11.32
C ARG A 353 -12.23 50.36 11.06
N LEU A 354 -13.11 50.53 10.08
CA LEU A 354 -13.84 51.77 9.84
C LEU A 354 -15.33 51.47 10.00
N ASP A 355 -15.97 52.21 10.90
CA ASP A 355 -17.41 52.07 11.14
C ASP A 355 -18.17 53.06 10.26
N PHE A 356 -19.24 52.58 9.64
CA PHE A 356 -20.15 53.39 8.84
C PHE A 356 -21.47 53.51 9.58
N ASN A 357 -21.82 54.73 9.98
CA ASN A 357 -22.98 55.02 10.81
C ASN A 357 -24.07 55.70 9.97
N SER A 358 -25.30 55.21 10.10
CA SER A 358 -26.45 55.86 9.46
C SER A 358 -26.90 57.07 10.27
N ALA A 359 -27.64 57.98 9.64
CA ALA A 359 -28.41 58.96 10.41
C ALA A 359 -29.49 58.25 11.27
N ALA A 360 -29.91 58.90 12.36
CA ALA A 360 -31.03 58.47 13.20
C ALA A 360 -32.38 58.91 12.60
N THR A 361 -32.56 58.69 11.30
CA THR A 361 -33.80 58.98 10.56
C THR A 361 -34.23 57.73 9.83
N ALA A 362 -35.53 57.44 9.80
CA ALA A 362 -36.04 56.24 9.11
C ALA A 362 -35.59 56.21 7.64
N GLY A 363 -35.16 55.04 7.18
CA GLY A 363 -34.67 54.77 5.84
C GLY A 363 -33.21 55.16 5.58
N ALA A 364 -32.45 55.54 6.61
CA ALA A 364 -31.04 55.89 6.48
C ALA A 364 -30.15 54.65 6.25
N SER A 365 -29.26 54.75 5.26
CA SER A 365 -28.23 53.76 4.96
C SER A 365 -26.87 54.16 5.52
N ALA A 366 -26.03 53.16 5.78
CA ALA A 366 -24.61 53.32 6.05
C ALA A 366 -23.82 52.21 5.36
N GLY A 367 -22.62 52.52 4.86
CA GLY A 367 -21.76 51.51 4.27
C GLY A 367 -20.78 52.06 3.24
N VAL A 368 -20.27 51.15 2.43
CA VAL A 368 -19.30 51.42 1.37
C VAL A 368 -19.55 50.52 0.17
N ASN A 369 -19.39 51.09 -1.03
CA ASN A 369 -19.46 50.35 -2.28
C ASN A 369 -18.34 50.76 -3.23
N GLY A 370 -18.05 49.93 -4.22
CA GLY A 370 -17.02 50.27 -5.21
C GLY A 370 -17.52 51.30 -6.21
N SER A 371 -16.59 52.13 -6.69
CA SER A 371 -16.87 53.25 -7.59
C SER A 371 -17.04 52.84 -9.06
N ALA A 372 -16.76 51.58 -9.40
CA ALA A 372 -16.86 51.05 -10.76
C ALA A 372 -17.18 49.55 -10.74
N LEU A 373 -17.82 49.04 -11.80
CA LEU A 373 -18.11 47.62 -11.97
C LEU A 373 -16.91 46.93 -12.65
N THR A 374 -16.24 46.01 -11.95
CA THR A 374 -14.95 45.44 -12.40
C THR A 374 -14.90 43.92 -12.39
N LEU A 375 -15.80 43.25 -11.65
CA LEU A 375 -15.82 41.80 -11.47
C LEU A 375 -16.98 41.17 -12.22
N TRP A 376 -16.81 40.03 -12.87
CA TRP A 376 -17.88 39.36 -13.61
C TRP A 376 -17.60 37.87 -13.74
N ARG A 377 -18.60 37.03 -14.01
CA ARG A 377 -18.37 35.58 -14.10
C ARG A 377 -17.66 35.16 -15.39
N GLY A 378 -17.83 35.88 -16.49
CA GLY A 378 -17.24 35.53 -17.78
C GLY A 378 -18.19 34.81 -18.70
N ASN A 379 -18.06 35.02 -20.01
CA ASN A 379 -18.90 34.43 -21.05
C ASN A 379 -18.12 33.59 -22.09
N GLY A 380 -16.83 33.34 -21.83
CA GLY A 380 -15.94 32.59 -22.72
C GLY A 380 -14.75 32.02 -21.96
N GLY A 381 -14.10 30.99 -22.52
CA GLY A 381 -12.99 30.31 -21.87
C GLY A 381 -11.85 31.26 -21.48
N GLY A 382 -11.49 31.29 -20.20
CA GLY A 382 -10.43 32.15 -19.67
C GLY A 382 -10.83 33.61 -19.44
N LEU A 383 -12.09 33.98 -19.64
CA LEU A 383 -12.62 35.32 -19.37
C LEU A 383 -13.38 35.38 -18.05
N GLY A 384 -13.30 36.52 -17.36
CA GLY A 384 -14.03 36.76 -16.11
C GLY A 384 -13.54 35.91 -14.94
N GLY A 385 -14.49 35.52 -14.09
CA GLY A 385 -14.23 34.94 -12.78
C GLY A 385 -13.74 35.99 -11.79
N PHE A 386 -13.85 35.66 -10.51
CA PHE A 386 -13.46 36.56 -9.44
C PHE A 386 -13.09 35.80 -8.17
N TYR A 387 -12.28 36.44 -7.34
CA TYR A 387 -12.13 36.11 -5.93
C TYR A 387 -12.48 37.35 -5.11
N LEU A 388 -13.26 37.16 -4.04
CA LEU A 388 -13.57 38.19 -3.05
C LEU A 388 -13.28 37.62 -1.66
N LEU A 389 -12.56 38.38 -0.85
CA LEU A 389 -12.51 38.29 0.59
C LEU A 389 -13.04 39.59 1.17
N MET A 390 -14.03 39.51 2.05
CA MET A 390 -14.54 40.67 2.78
C MET A 390 -14.66 40.34 4.26
N ARG A 391 -13.98 41.12 5.10
CA ARG A 391 -14.11 41.08 6.55
C ARG A 391 -14.92 42.27 7.03
N PHE A 392 -16.04 41.98 7.66
CA PHE A 392 -16.99 42.99 8.11
C PHE A 392 -17.64 42.58 9.42
N GLY A 393 -18.29 43.52 10.09
CA GLY A 393 -19.09 43.21 11.28
C GLY A 393 -20.22 44.19 11.51
N ILE A 394 -21.07 43.88 12.48
CA ILE A 394 -22.27 44.67 12.80
C ILE A 394 -22.06 45.26 14.18
N GLU A 395 -21.94 46.57 14.29
CA GLU A 395 -21.71 47.23 15.58
C GLU A 395 -23.05 47.61 16.23
N THR A 396 -23.94 48.25 15.48
CA THR A 396 -25.24 48.70 15.98
C THR A 396 -26.37 48.11 15.14
N PHE A 397 -27.17 47.26 15.77
CA PHE A 397 -28.36 46.65 15.19
C PHE A 397 -29.61 47.47 15.55
N GLN A 398 -30.58 47.52 14.65
CA GLN A 398 -31.92 48.05 14.90
C GLN A 398 -32.97 47.05 14.44
N SER A 399 -34.14 47.04 15.09
CA SER A 399 -35.27 46.24 14.59
C SER A 399 -35.60 46.67 13.15
N ASN A 400 -35.99 45.70 12.32
CA ASN A 400 -36.20 45.89 10.90
C ASN A 400 -34.95 46.35 10.12
N CYS A 401 -33.73 46.35 10.66
CA CYS A 401 -32.59 46.64 9.80
C CYS A 401 -32.38 45.53 8.75
N ARG A 402 -31.61 45.85 7.72
CA ARG A 402 -31.20 44.92 6.67
C ARG A 402 -29.75 45.18 6.31
N LEU A 403 -29.02 44.14 5.90
CA LEU A 403 -27.60 44.23 5.61
C LEU A 403 -27.26 43.37 4.40
N PHE A 404 -26.28 43.82 3.63
CA PHE A 404 -25.66 43.01 2.60
C PHE A 404 -24.15 43.26 2.52
N ALA A 405 -23.39 42.17 2.37
CA ALA A 405 -21.95 42.14 2.13
C ALA A 405 -21.68 41.18 0.96
N GLY A 406 -21.13 41.68 -0.15
CA GLY A 406 -20.88 40.85 -1.33
C GLY A 406 -20.72 41.65 -2.61
N LEU A 407 -21.09 41.05 -3.74
CA LEU A 407 -21.01 41.65 -5.06
C LEU A 407 -22.41 42.04 -5.57
N VAL A 408 -22.54 43.23 -6.16
CA VAL A 408 -23.79 43.74 -6.76
C VAL A 408 -23.51 44.39 -8.11
N GLY A 409 -24.43 44.25 -9.06
CA GLY A 409 -24.39 44.89 -10.38
C GLY A 409 -24.69 46.40 -10.39
N SER A 410 -24.32 47.14 -9.35
CA SER A 410 -24.48 48.59 -9.25
C SER A 410 -23.23 49.25 -8.66
N ALA A 411 -22.76 50.35 -9.25
CA ALA A 411 -21.70 51.19 -8.66
C ALA A 411 -22.25 52.33 -7.78
N GLY A 412 -23.59 52.45 -7.68
CA GLY A 412 -24.26 53.39 -6.81
C GLY A 412 -24.59 52.78 -5.44
N ALA A 413 -24.71 53.64 -4.43
CA ALA A 413 -25.15 53.24 -3.10
C ALA A 413 -26.54 52.59 -3.13
N ILE A 414 -26.75 51.59 -2.28
CA ILE A 414 -28.04 50.91 -2.14
C ILE A 414 -28.85 51.60 -1.03
N GLY A 415 -30.08 51.99 -1.38
CA GLY A 415 -31.02 52.63 -0.48
C GLY A 415 -31.77 51.64 0.42
N ASN A 416 -32.93 52.06 0.93
CA ASN A 416 -33.77 51.25 1.80
C ASN A 416 -34.53 50.16 1.02
N VAL A 417 -33.85 49.04 0.73
CA VAL A 417 -34.41 47.88 0.03
C VAL A 417 -33.99 46.59 0.72
N ASN A 418 -34.80 45.53 0.58
CA ASN A 418 -34.41 44.20 1.06
C ASN A 418 -33.36 43.60 0.09
N PRO A 419 -32.21 43.10 0.58
CA PRO A 419 -31.21 42.47 -0.27
C PRO A 419 -31.77 41.41 -1.24
N SER A 420 -32.78 40.64 -0.84
CA SER A 420 -33.40 39.61 -1.69
C SER A 420 -34.21 40.13 -2.87
N THR A 421 -34.45 41.44 -2.93
CA THR A 421 -35.16 42.11 -4.04
C THR A 421 -34.21 42.72 -5.06
N LEU A 422 -32.90 42.72 -4.78
CA LEU A 422 -31.89 43.21 -5.70
C LEU A 422 -31.69 42.22 -6.84
N SER A 423 -31.28 42.74 -7.99
CA SER A 423 -30.91 41.97 -9.17
C SER A 423 -29.40 41.90 -9.33
N ASN A 424 -28.88 40.82 -9.93
CA ASN A 424 -27.45 40.64 -10.21
C ASN A 424 -26.57 40.83 -8.97
N LEU A 425 -26.73 39.96 -7.99
CA LEU A 425 -25.94 39.98 -6.76
C LEU A 425 -25.54 38.59 -6.33
N ILE A 426 -24.45 38.52 -5.57
CA ILE A 426 -24.10 37.34 -4.77
C ILE A 426 -23.34 37.78 -3.52
N GLY A 427 -23.77 37.34 -2.36
CA GLY A 427 -23.18 37.76 -1.09
C GLY A 427 -23.92 37.20 0.10
N VAL A 428 -23.57 37.69 1.28
CA VAL A 428 -24.20 37.34 2.54
C VAL A 428 -24.94 38.54 3.08
N GLY A 429 -26.14 38.32 3.59
CA GLY A 429 -26.94 39.38 4.16
C GLY A 429 -28.20 38.86 4.82
N PHE A 430 -29.07 39.79 5.17
CA PHE A 430 -30.37 39.49 5.72
C PHE A 430 -31.37 40.59 5.36
N ASP A 431 -32.60 40.19 5.10
CA ASP A 431 -33.73 41.10 4.91
C ASP A 431 -34.28 41.55 6.26
N SER A 432 -35.12 42.58 6.24
CA SER A 432 -35.85 43.01 7.42
C SER A 432 -36.70 41.86 8.00
N GLY A 433 -36.43 41.50 9.25
CA GLY A 433 -37.16 40.47 9.99
C GLY A 433 -36.53 39.07 9.98
N ASP A 434 -35.43 38.87 9.25
CA ASP A 434 -34.66 37.62 9.29
C ASP A 434 -33.93 37.46 10.64
N ALA A 435 -33.86 36.22 11.14
CA ALA A 435 -33.16 35.88 12.38
C ALA A 435 -31.68 35.53 12.18
N THR A 436 -31.30 35.09 10.96
CA THR A 436 -29.93 34.66 10.63
C THR A 436 -29.48 35.22 9.29
N LEU A 437 -28.16 35.31 9.11
CA LEU A 437 -27.55 35.63 7.82
C LEU A 437 -27.82 34.49 6.83
N SER A 438 -28.06 34.88 5.58
CA SER A 438 -28.22 33.98 4.45
C SER A 438 -27.25 34.35 3.35
N LEU A 439 -26.80 33.35 2.59
CA LEU A 439 -26.25 33.59 1.27
C LEU A 439 -27.40 34.00 0.34
N ILE A 440 -27.23 35.07 -0.42
CA ILE A 440 -28.23 35.64 -1.33
C ILE A 440 -27.61 35.72 -2.71
N SER A 441 -28.28 35.18 -3.73
CA SER A 441 -27.86 35.28 -5.13
C SER A 441 -29.02 35.56 -6.08
N ASN A 442 -28.79 36.34 -7.14
CA ASN A 442 -29.78 36.56 -8.20
C ASN A 442 -29.14 36.70 -9.59
N ASP A 443 -29.82 36.20 -10.61
CA ASP A 443 -29.42 36.17 -12.01
C ASP A 443 -29.86 37.37 -12.85
N GLY A 444 -30.23 38.48 -12.22
CA GLY A 444 -30.74 39.64 -12.94
C GLY A 444 -32.24 39.60 -13.23
N SER A 445 -32.93 38.50 -12.87
CA SER A 445 -34.36 38.33 -13.07
C SER A 445 -35.04 37.67 -11.86
N GLY A 446 -36.34 37.92 -11.69
CA GLY A 446 -37.12 37.29 -10.61
C GLY A 446 -36.63 37.62 -9.19
N ALA A 447 -37.00 36.77 -8.23
CA ALA A 447 -36.59 36.93 -6.83
C ALA A 447 -35.20 36.32 -6.58
N ALA A 448 -34.42 36.91 -5.68
CA ALA A 448 -33.15 36.31 -5.26
C ALA A 448 -33.38 35.00 -4.49
N THR A 449 -32.47 34.04 -4.69
CA THR A 449 -32.41 32.83 -3.88
C THR A 449 -31.70 33.14 -2.57
N LYS A 450 -32.34 32.78 -1.45
CA LYS A 450 -31.75 32.86 -0.11
C LYS A 450 -31.44 31.46 0.42
N THR A 451 -30.22 31.23 0.85
CA THR A 451 -29.78 29.99 1.50
C THR A 451 -29.27 30.32 2.89
N GLY A 452 -29.98 29.87 3.93
CA GLY A 452 -29.61 30.17 5.32
C GLY A 452 -28.26 29.57 5.70
N LEU A 453 -27.43 30.35 6.41
CA LEU A 453 -26.12 29.87 6.89
C LEU A 453 -26.19 29.03 8.18
N GLY A 454 -27.37 28.97 8.80
CA GLY A 454 -27.64 28.23 10.03
C GLY A 454 -27.64 29.11 11.28
N ALA A 455 -27.96 28.50 12.43
CA ALA A 455 -28.15 29.20 13.70
C ALA A 455 -26.87 29.87 14.25
N GLY A 456 -25.68 29.44 13.82
CA GLY A 456 -24.40 30.05 14.19
C GLY A 456 -24.16 31.45 13.63
N PHE A 457 -25.03 31.93 12.73
CA PHE A 457 -24.92 33.25 12.09
C PHE A 457 -26.12 34.15 12.39
N PRO A 458 -26.32 34.62 13.64
CA PRO A 458 -27.45 35.46 14.01
C PRO A 458 -27.34 36.89 13.45
N THR A 459 -28.47 37.54 13.17
CA THR A 459 -28.51 38.96 12.75
C THR A 459 -28.25 39.93 13.92
N THR A 460 -28.47 39.48 15.15
CA THR A 460 -28.34 40.27 16.39
C THR A 460 -27.01 40.09 17.10
N GLY A 461 -26.01 39.53 16.41
CA GLY A 461 -24.74 39.10 16.98
C GLY A 461 -23.88 40.17 17.65
N GLY A 462 -24.08 41.46 17.31
CA GLY A 462 -23.50 42.64 17.97
C GLY A 462 -21.99 42.58 18.26
N GLN A 463 -21.18 43.29 17.49
CA GLN A 463 -19.71 43.21 17.51
C GLN A 463 -19.18 41.81 17.13
N ASP A 464 -19.87 41.14 16.21
CA ASP A 464 -19.36 39.94 15.55
C ASP A 464 -18.58 40.31 14.29
N LEU A 465 -17.44 39.65 14.10
CA LEU A 465 -16.63 39.76 12.90
C LEU A 465 -16.85 38.54 12.00
N TYR A 466 -17.16 38.80 10.74
CA TYR A 466 -17.39 37.78 9.71
C TYR A 466 -16.32 37.89 8.62
N GLU A 467 -15.90 36.76 8.08
CA GLU A 467 -15.13 36.66 6.84
C GLU A 467 -15.99 35.98 5.76
N LEU A 468 -16.23 36.69 4.67
CA LEU A 468 -16.86 36.18 3.47
C LEU A 468 -15.80 35.93 2.41
N LEU A 469 -15.73 34.70 1.90
CA LEU A 469 -14.99 34.32 0.72
C LEU A 469 -15.96 33.93 -0.39
N LEU A 470 -15.81 34.52 -1.57
CA LEU A 470 -16.48 34.10 -2.79
C LEU A 470 -15.45 33.83 -3.88
N SER A 471 -15.63 32.74 -4.63
CA SER A 471 -14.75 32.38 -5.73
C SER A 471 -15.54 31.88 -6.92
N ALA A 472 -15.27 32.44 -8.09
CA ALA A 472 -15.80 32.02 -9.37
C ALA A 472 -14.64 31.82 -10.36
N GLU A 473 -14.56 30.65 -10.97
CA GLU A 473 -13.62 30.40 -12.05
C GLU A 473 -13.99 31.20 -13.30
N PRO A 474 -13.03 31.53 -14.20
CA PRO A 474 -13.32 32.18 -15.47
C PRO A 474 -14.36 31.40 -16.30
N ASN A 475 -15.49 32.04 -16.60
CA ASN A 475 -16.66 31.44 -17.26
C ASN A 475 -17.18 30.17 -16.54
N GLY A 476 -17.04 30.14 -15.22
CA GLY A 476 -17.54 29.07 -14.37
C GLY A 476 -19.07 29.07 -14.27
N SER A 477 -19.66 27.87 -14.30
CA SER A 477 -21.08 27.65 -14.05
C SER A 477 -21.47 27.70 -12.57
N GLU A 478 -20.49 27.90 -11.68
CA GLU A 478 -20.67 27.81 -10.23
C GLU A 478 -19.92 28.95 -9.51
N VAL A 479 -20.43 29.33 -8.34
CA VAL A 479 -19.71 30.20 -7.38
C VAL A 479 -19.58 29.46 -6.06
N ARG A 480 -18.34 29.36 -5.56
CA ARG A 480 -18.03 28.76 -4.26
C ARG A 480 -18.03 29.84 -3.19
N TYR A 481 -18.56 29.52 -2.02
CA TYR A 481 -18.56 30.43 -0.89
C TYR A 481 -18.03 29.76 0.39
N ARG A 482 -17.44 30.56 1.26
CA ARG A 482 -17.15 30.22 2.65
C ARG A 482 -17.42 31.46 3.49
N VAL A 483 -18.17 31.29 4.57
CA VAL A 483 -18.48 32.33 5.55
C VAL A 483 -18.01 31.81 6.90
N GLU A 484 -17.22 32.60 7.60
CA GLU A 484 -16.75 32.28 8.94
C GLU A 484 -17.13 33.39 9.90
N ARG A 485 -17.74 33.03 11.04
CA ARG A 485 -17.96 33.95 12.16
C ARG A 485 -16.76 33.82 13.09
N LEU A 486 -15.83 34.77 12.96
CA LEU A 486 -14.48 34.66 13.55
C LEU A 486 -14.49 34.69 15.09
N ASN A 487 -15.53 35.27 15.70
CA ASN A 487 -15.66 35.31 17.15
C ASN A 487 -15.94 33.93 17.75
N SER A 488 -16.65 33.05 17.04
CA SER A 488 -17.10 31.73 17.52
C SER A 488 -16.49 30.54 16.77
N GLY A 489 -15.91 30.77 15.59
CA GLY A 489 -15.35 29.72 14.73
C GLY A 489 -16.41 28.96 13.92
N ASP A 490 -17.66 29.45 13.88
CA ASP A 490 -18.71 28.85 13.04
C ASP A 490 -18.39 29.05 11.56
N VAL A 491 -18.47 27.97 10.76
CA VAL A 491 -18.16 27.98 9.32
C VAL A 491 -19.35 27.45 8.53
N ALA A 492 -19.78 28.20 7.51
CA ALA A 492 -20.71 27.76 6.47
C ALA A 492 -20.01 27.84 5.10
N SER A 493 -20.03 26.76 4.32
CA SER A 493 -19.43 26.73 2.99
C SER A 493 -20.24 25.90 2.02
N GLY A 494 -20.19 26.24 0.73
CA GLY A 494 -20.92 25.50 -0.29
C GLY A 494 -20.65 25.99 -1.69
N VAL A 495 -21.46 25.49 -2.63
CA VAL A 495 -21.41 25.82 -4.06
C VAL A 495 -22.79 26.25 -4.50
N VAL A 496 -22.88 27.38 -5.19
CA VAL A 496 -24.10 27.89 -5.83
C VAL A 496 -24.01 27.64 -7.32
N THR A 497 -25.03 27.02 -7.90
CA THR A 497 -25.05 26.60 -9.31
C THR A 497 -26.25 27.17 -10.10
N THR A 498 -27.22 27.76 -9.42
CA THR A 498 -28.43 28.35 -10.00
C THR A 498 -28.66 29.76 -9.48
N ASN A 499 -29.45 30.56 -10.20
CA ASN A 499 -29.75 31.96 -9.86
C ASN A 499 -28.49 32.80 -9.54
N LEU A 500 -27.43 32.58 -10.32
CA LEU A 500 -26.16 33.28 -10.22
C LEU A 500 -26.19 34.55 -11.07
N PRO A 501 -25.49 35.63 -10.68
CA PRO A 501 -25.40 36.86 -11.48
C PRO A 501 -25.18 36.57 -12.96
N VAL A 502 -25.82 37.35 -13.86
CA VAL A 502 -25.66 37.13 -15.29
C VAL A 502 -24.17 37.10 -15.64
N ASN A 503 -23.77 36.16 -16.48
CA ASN A 503 -22.36 35.91 -16.72
C ASN A 503 -21.64 37.05 -17.46
N THR A 504 -22.38 37.92 -18.15
CA THR A 504 -21.92 39.18 -18.77
C THR A 504 -22.08 40.42 -17.88
N GLN A 505 -22.76 40.31 -16.75
CA GLN A 505 -22.95 41.44 -15.85
C GLN A 505 -21.70 41.69 -15.01
N PHE A 506 -21.22 42.93 -15.04
CA PHE A 506 -20.17 43.39 -14.14
C PHE A 506 -20.76 43.78 -12.78
N LEU A 507 -19.99 43.49 -11.74
CA LEU A 507 -20.31 43.59 -10.33
C LEU A 507 -19.20 44.36 -9.63
N THR A 508 -19.53 44.89 -8.46
CA THR A 508 -18.56 45.52 -7.54
C THR A 508 -18.85 45.12 -6.10
N PRO A 509 -17.85 45.12 -5.20
CA PRO A 509 -18.08 44.90 -3.78
C PRO A 509 -18.97 45.97 -3.15
N HIS A 510 -19.84 45.52 -2.26
CA HIS A 510 -20.77 46.29 -1.45
C HIS A 510 -20.75 45.76 -0.02
N LEU A 511 -20.72 46.68 0.94
CA LEU A 511 -21.04 46.44 2.33
C LEU A 511 -21.96 47.56 2.79
N TRP A 512 -23.22 47.26 3.08
CA TRP A 512 -24.16 48.28 3.53
C TRP A 512 -25.19 47.73 4.50
N MET A 513 -25.73 48.64 5.30
CA MET A 513 -26.80 48.39 6.26
C MET A 513 -27.80 49.54 6.21
N ASN A 514 -29.08 49.25 6.36
CA ASN A 514 -30.15 50.27 6.40
C ASN A 514 -31.06 50.04 7.60
N ASN A 515 -31.48 51.12 8.27
CA ASN A 515 -32.31 51.06 9.47
C ASN A 515 -33.82 50.86 9.21
N GLY A 516 -34.24 50.80 7.95
CA GLY A 516 -35.60 50.45 7.58
C GLY A 516 -36.62 51.52 7.94
N THR A 517 -37.65 51.14 8.68
CA THR A 517 -38.69 52.07 9.16
C THR A 517 -38.36 52.63 10.54
N SER A 518 -37.26 52.21 11.17
CA SER A 518 -36.86 52.64 12.51
C SER A 518 -36.04 53.92 12.48
N ALA A 519 -36.37 54.88 13.36
CA ALA A 519 -35.62 56.14 13.52
C ALA A 519 -34.35 56.02 14.39
N GLY A 520 -33.78 54.82 14.48
CA GLY A 520 -32.51 54.54 15.18
C GLY A 520 -31.36 54.38 14.19
N ALA A 521 -30.14 54.75 14.58
CA ALA A 521 -28.96 54.55 13.74
C ALA A 521 -28.55 53.06 13.71
N VAL A 522 -28.05 52.61 12.55
CA VAL A 522 -27.34 51.33 12.39
C VAL A 522 -25.87 51.59 12.10
N SER A 523 -25.01 50.63 12.44
CA SER A 523 -23.57 50.72 12.19
C SER A 523 -23.03 49.40 11.67
N VAL A 524 -22.34 49.46 10.54
CA VAL A 524 -21.62 48.34 9.92
C VAL A 524 -20.15 48.68 9.80
N ALA A 525 -19.29 47.73 10.13
CA ALA A 525 -17.85 47.91 10.15
C ALA A 525 -17.18 47.17 9.00
N LEU A 526 -16.26 47.83 8.31
CA LEU A 526 -15.33 47.16 7.39
C LEU A 526 -13.98 47.01 8.09
N VAL A 527 -13.41 45.80 8.04
CA VAL A 527 -12.02 45.52 8.46
C VAL A 527 -11.12 45.36 7.26
N GLN A 528 -11.59 44.67 6.22
CA GLN A 528 -10.82 44.45 5.01
C GLN A 528 -11.75 44.09 3.85
N MET A 529 -11.44 44.58 2.66
CA MET A 529 -11.97 44.02 1.41
C MET A 529 -10.79 43.77 0.48
N TYR A 530 -10.72 42.56 -0.07
CA TYR A 530 -9.80 42.17 -1.12
C TYR A 530 -10.59 41.52 -2.24
N CYS A 531 -10.42 41.95 -3.47
CA CYS A 531 -10.97 41.25 -4.62
C CYS A 531 -10.07 41.34 -5.85
N GLU A 532 -10.28 40.41 -6.77
CA GLU A 532 -9.52 40.34 -8.01
C GLU A 532 -10.30 39.63 -9.12
N PRO A 533 -10.06 39.98 -10.40
CA PRO A 533 -10.53 39.19 -11.54
C PRO A 533 -9.75 37.88 -11.65
N ALA A 534 -10.44 36.73 -11.69
CA ALA A 534 -9.77 35.42 -11.73
C ALA A 534 -9.10 35.12 -13.07
N ALA A 535 -9.57 35.69 -14.19
CA ALA A 535 -8.96 35.54 -15.51
C ALA A 535 -7.48 35.98 -15.55
N LEU A 536 -7.08 36.92 -14.69
CA LEU A 536 -5.70 37.40 -14.60
C LEU A 536 -4.77 36.44 -13.85
N LEU A 537 -5.31 35.41 -13.19
CA LEU A 537 -4.55 34.33 -12.53
C LEU A 537 -3.97 33.30 -13.52
N GLY A 538 -4.22 33.49 -14.82
CA GLY A 538 -3.75 32.62 -15.89
C GLY A 538 -4.64 31.41 -16.07
N SER A 539 -5.03 31.20 -17.33
CA SER A 539 -5.86 30.11 -17.81
C SER A 539 -5.42 28.74 -17.26
N ARG A 540 -6.42 27.88 -17.12
CA ARG A 540 -6.38 26.41 -17.16
C ARG A 540 -5.03 25.87 -17.60
N GLY A 541 -4.46 24.97 -16.81
CA GLY A 541 -3.28 24.23 -17.22
C GLY A 541 -3.51 23.61 -18.60
N LEU A 542 -2.81 24.15 -19.59
CA LEU A 542 -2.33 23.47 -20.78
C LEU A 542 -1.00 24.15 -21.10
N ILE A 543 0.06 23.52 -20.62
CA ILE A 543 1.35 23.55 -21.30
C ILE A 543 1.08 22.90 -22.66
N GLY A 544 1.33 23.64 -23.74
CA GLY A 544 1.68 23.02 -25.01
C GLY A 544 3.09 22.48 -24.93
#